data_AF-A0A3C0J2Q1-F1
#
_entry.id   AF-A0A3C0J2Q1-F1
#
_cell.length_a   1.000
_cell.length_b   1.000
_cell.length_c   1.000
_cell.angle_alpha   90.00
_cell.angle_beta   90.00
_cell.angle_gamma   90.00
#
_symmetry.space_group_name_H-M   'P 1'
#
loop_
_entity.id
_entity.type
_entity.pdbx_description
1 polymer ?
#
loop_
_entity_poly.entity_id
_entity_poly.type
_entity_poly.pdbx_seq_one_letter_code
_entity_poly.pdbx_strand_id
1 'polypeptide(L)'
;MQSAERAANGFVTHMLASIGLFAHMGPAPLAYVQLSYGCQTVTIGLLELYRATGREIYARLAGISGSWFLGNNVAGHPMYDAATGRGWDGIDPPGPERGIGVSFNAGAESTIEAVTTLVELAGVPKACEYMNLATRARYPFRVVEAESFDKPASGRPRKMWASWTGEGIPSGEFYVTARSGDSFKLSFSIPEDDEFIPYIVYERQSVAPGQVGLAITIDDGEPIIVDASGSPDTKYFVMDKLTGPIRLSAGRHNVTVKFAGASRSLNASIDALVLQPLVEWRHMTGPDYQNVLLARSFAGQALTRSIQVDIRKTGPATQIQFQVGCYDAQGELVRDERLTSPAASGAETVVLDLPMEPFGYTLVEWR
;
A
#
# COMPACT_ATOMS: atom_id res chain seq x y z
N MET A 1 -15.84 18.49 -6.36
CA MET A 1 -16.31 17.12 -6.65
C MET A 1 -15.27 16.32 -7.43
N GLN A 2 -14.99 16.62 -8.70
CA GLN A 2 -14.02 15.87 -9.53
C GLN A 2 -12.65 15.62 -8.88
N SER A 3 -12.07 16.59 -8.17
CA SER A 3 -10.79 16.39 -7.45
C SER A 3 -10.91 15.38 -6.31
N ALA A 4 -12.04 15.37 -5.59
CA ALA A 4 -12.28 14.44 -4.50
C ALA A 4 -12.54 13.02 -5.03
N GLU A 5 -13.29 12.89 -6.14
CA GLU A 5 -13.47 11.60 -6.83
C GLU A 5 -12.14 11.06 -7.36
N ARG A 6 -11.30 11.91 -7.97
CA ARG A 6 -9.96 11.51 -8.42
C ARG A 6 -9.08 11.00 -7.26
N ALA A 7 -9.16 11.65 -6.09
CA ALA A 7 -8.44 11.21 -4.90
C ALA A 7 -9.00 9.87 -4.39
N ALA A 8 -10.32 9.73 -4.32
CA ALA A 8 -11.01 8.52 -3.87
C ALA A 8 -10.69 7.31 -4.79
N ASN A 9 -10.89 7.49 -6.09
CA ASN A 9 -10.79 6.43 -7.10
C ASN A 9 -9.34 6.10 -7.48
N GLY A 10 -8.39 6.98 -7.12
CA GLY A 10 -6.96 6.76 -7.28
C GLY A 10 -6.29 6.36 -5.97
N PHE A 11 -5.93 7.37 -5.17
CA PHE A 11 -5.08 7.20 -3.99
C PHE A 11 -5.78 6.46 -2.84
N VAL A 12 -7.05 6.75 -2.57
CA VAL A 12 -7.76 6.10 -1.45
C VAL A 12 -8.02 4.63 -1.75
N THR A 13 -8.41 4.26 -2.97
CA THR A 13 -8.52 2.84 -3.33
C THR A 13 -7.16 2.13 -3.34
N HIS A 14 -6.07 2.82 -3.71
CA HIS A 14 -4.71 2.26 -3.52
C HIS A 14 -4.44 1.94 -2.05
N MET A 15 -4.67 2.91 -1.17
CA MET A 15 -4.53 2.74 0.27
C MET A 15 -5.38 1.58 0.81
N LEU A 16 -6.67 1.55 0.48
CA LEU A 16 -7.61 0.53 0.98
C LEU A 16 -7.46 -0.85 0.32
N ALA A 17 -6.91 -0.96 -0.90
CA ALA A 17 -6.63 -2.25 -1.54
C ALA A 17 -5.26 -2.82 -1.12
N SER A 18 -4.38 -1.99 -0.55
CA SER A 18 -3.01 -2.36 -0.23
C SER A 18 -2.86 -2.72 1.26
N ILE A 19 -2.14 -1.91 2.04
CA ILE A 19 -1.90 -2.18 3.47
C ILE A 19 -2.98 -1.61 4.41
N GLY A 20 -4.00 -0.91 3.89
CA GLY A 20 -4.90 -0.07 4.68
C GLY A 20 -4.35 1.36 4.75
N LEU A 21 -4.69 2.11 5.81
CA LEU A 21 -4.26 3.50 5.94
C LEU A 21 -2.74 3.66 5.83
N PHE A 22 -2.29 4.67 5.08
CA PHE A 22 -0.90 5.11 5.06
C PHE A 22 -0.73 6.26 6.06
N ALA A 23 0.42 6.29 6.72
CA ALA A 23 0.82 7.47 7.47
C ALA A 23 1.33 8.57 6.55
N HIS A 24 2.09 8.15 5.54
CA HIS A 24 2.79 9.08 4.66
C HIS A 24 3.09 8.42 3.30
N MET A 25 3.06 9.23 2.24
CA MET A 25 3.71 8.92 0.97
C MET A 25 4.71 10.03 0.69
N GLY A 26 5.95 9.85 1.12
CA GLY A 26 6.95 10.89 0.90
C GLY A 26 8.35 10.48 1.32
N PRO A 27 9.15 9.96 0.38
CA PRO A 27 8.83 9.53 -0.98
C PRO A 27 8.49 8.02 -1.07
N ALA A 28 8.94 7.22 -0.12
CA ALA A 28 8.48 5.84 0.06
C ALA A 28 7.10 5.83 0.76
N PRO A 29 6.28 4.79 0.53
CA PRO A 29 5.05 4.58 1.29
C PRO A 29 5.35 4.07 2.71
N LEU A 30 4.83 4.77 3.72
CA LEU A 30 5.00 4.42 5.13
C LEU A 30 3.67 4.10 5.81
N ALA A 31 3.67 2.99 6.54
CA ALA A 31 2.50 2.53 7.28
C ALA A 31 2.26 3.33 8.57
N TYR A 32 3.33 3.83 9.20
CA TYR A 32 3.31 4.46 10.53
C TYR A 32 3.85 5.89 10.48
N VAL A 33 3.39 6.79 11.36
CA VAL A 33 2.36 6.61 12.40
C VAL A 33 0.93 6.74 11.82
N GLN A 34 0.02 5.87 12.24
CA GLN A 34 -1.40 6.01 11.89
C GLN A 34 -2.12 6.76 13.00
N LEU A 35 -2.84 7.82 12.66
CA LEU A 35 -3.50 8.68 13.64
C LEU A 35 -5.00 8.69 13.38
N SER A 36 -5.79 8.78 14.46
CA SER A 36 -7.26 8.74 14.38
C SER A 36 -7.83 9.79 13.40
N TYR A 37 -7.25 10.98 13.35
CA TYR A 37 -7.68 12.04 12.42
C TYR A 37 -7.40 11.71 10.94
N GLY A 38 -6.35 10.91 10.66
CA GLY A 38 -6.08 10.41 9.32
C GLY A 38 -7.19 9.46 8.86
N CYS A 39 -7.61 8.55 9.74
CA CYS A 39 -8.73 7.64 9.47
C CYS A 39 -10.06 8.39 9.30
N GLN A 40 -10.38 9.33 10.19
CA GLN A 40 -11.59 10.13 10.08
C GLN A 40 -11.64 10.88 8.76
N THR A 41 -10.56 11.60 8.40
CA THR A 41 -10.52 12.44 7.20
C THR A 41 -10.88 11.65 5.95
N VAL A 42 -10.31 10.45 5.80
CA VAL A 42 -10.60 9.56 4.67
C VAL A 42 -12.05 9.08 4.73
N THR A 43 -12.50 8.63 5.90
CA THR A 43 -13.83 8.04 6.09
C THR A 43 -14.94 9.06 5.83
N ILE A 44 -14.88 10.23 6.46
CA ILE A 44 -15.85 11.31 6.29
C ILE A 44 -15.80 11.85 4.86
N GLY A 45 -14.61 12.01 4.27
CA GLY A 45 -14.49 12.42 2.86
C GLY A 45 -15.21 11.49 1.90
N LEU A 46 -15.16 10.17 2.13
CA LEU A 46 -15.90 9.17 1.37
C LEU A 46 -17.42 9.24 1.63
N LEU A 47 -17.85 9.47 2.87
CA LEU A 47 -19.28 9.67 3.18
C LEU A 47 -19.84 10.94 2.52
N GLU A 48 -19.07 12.03 2.50
CA GLU A 48 -19.45 13.26 1.80
C GLU A 48 -19.52 13.06 0.28
N LEU A 49 -18.59 12.29 -0.29
CA LEU A 49 -18.67 11.89 -1.70
C LEU A 49 -19.92 11.05 -1.98
N TYR A 50 -20.26 10.11 -1.10
CA TYR A 50 -21.51 9.35 -1.20
C TYR A 50 -22.73 10.27 -1.16
N ARG A 51 -22.81 11.20 -0.19
CA ARG A 51 -23.91 12.16 -0.07
C ARG A 51 -24.05 13.06 -1.30
N ALA A 52 -22.92 13.50 -1.86
CA ALA A 52 -22.90 14.41 -2.99
C ALA A 52 -23.19 13.74 -4.34
N THR A 53 -22.87 12.45 -4.50
CA THR A 53 -22.95 11.73 -5.79
C THR A 53 -24.03 10.65 -5.83
N GLY A 54 -24.48 10.17 -4.67
CA GLY A 54 -25.37 9.01 -4.53
C GLY A 54 -24.71 7.66 -4.84
N ARG A 55 -23.41 7.61 -5.18
CA ARG A 55 -22.74 6.38 -5.61
C ARG A 55 -22.39 5.50 -4.41
N GLU A 56 -23.06 4.34 -4.29
CA GLU A 56 -22.89 3.44 -3.15
C GLU A 56 -21.44 3.01 -2.89
N ILE A 57 -20.61 2.91 -3.93
CA ILE A 57 -19.20 2.52 -3.78
C ILE A 57 -18.46 3.39 -2.76
N TYR A 58 -18.75 4.70 -2.69
CA TYR A 58 -18.14 5.57 -1.70
C TYR A 58 -18.60 5.26 -0.27
N ALA A 59 -19.86 4.87 -0.06
CA ALA A 59 -20.33 4.41 1.25
C ALA A 59 -19.65 3.09 1.66
N ARG A 60 -19.47 2.16 0.72
CA ARG A 60 -18.77 0.88 0.97
C ARG A 60 -17.31 1.12 1.34
N LEU A 61 -16.61 1.96 0.58
CA LEU A 61 -15.23 2.35 0.87
C LEU A 61 -15.12 3.10 2.21
N ALA A 62 -16.12 3.93 2.57
CA ALA A 62 -16.15 4.60 3.86
C ALA A 62 -16.24 3.60 5.02
N GLY A 63 -17.12 2.59 4.92
CA GLY A 63 -17.19 1.52 5.91
C GLY A 63 -15.89 0.71 6.03
N ILE A 64 -15.27 0.37 4.88
CA ILE A 64 -13.96 -0.30 4.85
C ILE A 64 -12.88 0.58 5.52
N SER A 65 -12.85 1.88 5.27
CA SER A 65 -11.92 2.81 5.92
C SER A 65 -12.17 2.89 7.44
N GLY A 66 -13.42 3.14 7.83
CA GLY A 66 -13.83 3.30 9.23
C GLY A 66 -13.67 2.04 10.08
N SER A 67 -13.62 0.85 9.47
CA SER A 67 -13.31 -0.40 10.18
C SER A 67 -11.96 -0.38 10.90
N TRP A 68 -11.07 0.55 10.58
CA TRP A 68 -9.85 0.84 11.33
C TRP A 68 -10.13 1.08 12.83
N PHE A 69 -11.20 1.80 13.17
CA PHE A 69 -11.58 2.07 14.56
C PHE A 69 -12.02 0.81 15.31
N LEU A 70 -12.48 -0.23 14.59
CA LEU A 70 -12.92 -1.49 15.16
C LEU A 70 -11.85 -2.60 15.09
N GLY A 71 -10.62 -2.25 14.68
CA GLY A 71 -9.48 -3.17 14.67
C GLY A 71 -9.01 -3.64 13.30
N ASN A 72 -9.61 -3.17 12.20
CA ASN A 72 -9.09 -3.42 10.85
C ASN A 72 -7.89 -2.53 10.51
N ASN A 73 -6.89 -2.56 11.37
CA ASN A 73 -5.71 -1.74 11.32
C ASN A 73 -4.44 -2.58 11.47
N VAL A 74 -3.30 -1.94 11.32
CA VAL A 74 -1.99 -2.61 11.32
C VAL A 74 -1.64 -3.26 12.67
N ALA A 75 -2.30 -2.86 13.77
CA ALA A 75 -2.13 -3.46 15.09
C ALA A 75 -3.17 -4.56 15.40
N GLY A 76 -4.23 -4.70 14.60
CA GLY A 76 -5.33 -5.62 14.90
C GLY A 76 -6.08 -5.29 16.19
N HIS A 77 -6.06 -4.03 16.63
CA HIS A 77 -6.57 -3.60 17.93
C HIS A 77 -7.68 -2.55 17.76
N PRO A 78 -8.86 -2.71 18.40
CA PRO A 78 -9.90 -1.68 18.37
C PRO A 78 -9.38 -0.33 18.87
N MET A 79 -9.49 0.71 18.04
CA MET A 79 -9.07 2.08 18.39
C MET A 79 -10.17 2.89 19.08
N TYR A 80 -11.39 2.35 19.11
CA TYR A 80 -12.50 2.85 19.92
C TYR A 80 -12.91 1.84 20.98
N ASP A 81 -12.95 2.26 22.23
CA ASP A 81 -13.49 1.47 23.35
C ASP A 81 -14.95 1.82 23.60
N ALA A 82 -15.86 0.94 23.18
CA ALA A 82 -17.29 1.12 23.34
C ALA A 82 -17.76 1.10 24.81
N ALA A 83 -17.01 0.49 25.72
CA ALA A 83 -17.40 0.44 27.14
C ALA A 83 -17.17 1.78 27.84
N THR A 84 -16.18 2.57 27.38
CA THR A 84 -15.81 3.84 28.02
C THR A 84 -15.99 5.06 27.13
N GLY A 85 -16.23 4.86 25.84
CA GLY A 85 -16.34 5.92 24.82
C GLY A 85 -15.00 6.53 24.41
N ARG A 86 -13.86 5.94 24.81
CA ARG A 86 -12.52 6.47 24.51
C ARG A 86 -12.10 6.16 23.08
N GLY A 87 -11.49 7.13 22.41
CA GLY A 87 -10.75 6.92 21.16
C GLY A 87 -9.25 7.01 21.41
N TRP A 88 -8.51 5.95 21.03
CA TRP A 88 -7.06 5.91 21.12
C TRP A 88 -6.41 6.79 20.05
N ASP A 89 -5.27 7.38 20.41
CA ASP A 89 -4.59 8.42 19.62
C ASP A 89 -4.13 7.92 18.25
N GLY A 90 -3.45 6.77 18.24
CA GLY A 90 -2.91 6.22 17.02
C GLY A 90 -2.11 4.94 17.21
N ILE A 91 -1.43 4.56 16.14
CA ILE A 91 -0.60 3.37 16.06
C ILE A 91 0.78 3.78 15.55
N ASP A 92 1.77 3.55 16.38
CA ASP A 92 3.19 3.71 16.10
C ASP A 92 3.81 2.40 15.60
N PRO A 93 5.06 2.43 15.10
CA PRO A 93 5.81 1.21 14.85
C PRO A 93 5.86 0.34 16.13
N PRO A 94 5.58 -0.98 16.03
CA PRO A 94 5.71 -1.88 17.16
C PRO A 94 7.17 -1.98 17.59
N GLY A 95 7.41 -2.21 18.88
CA GLY A 95 8.77 -2.29 19.40
C GLY A 95 8.84 -2.63 20.89
N PRO A 96 10.04 -2.86 21.44
CA PRO A 96 10.22 -3.29 22.83
C PRO A 96 9.54 -2.36 23.85
N GLU A 97 9.51 -1.06 23.57
CA GLU A 97 8.90 -0.04 24.44
C GLU A 97 7.40 0.16 24.16
N ARG A 98 6.96 -0.01 22.91
CA ARG A 98 5.58 0.30 22.46
C ARG A 98 4.68 -0.93 22.33
N GLY A 99 5.21 -2.14 22.52
CA GLY A 99 4.49 -3.40 22.37
C GLY A 99 3.86 -3.52 20.98
N ILE A 100 2.53 -3.56 20.93
CA ILE A 100 1.74 -3.63 19.68
C ILE A 100 1.68 -2.31 18.90
N GLY A 101 2.30 -1.24 19.40
CA GLY A 101 2.35 0.08 18.75
C GLY A 101 1.16 0.99 19.06
N VAL A 102 0.12 0.51 19.75
CA VAL A 102 -1.06 1.34 20.08
C VAL A 102 -0.71 2.39 21.13
N SER A 103 -0.97 3.67 20.81
CA SER A 103 -0.94 4.78 21.75
C SER A 103 -2.27 4.85 22.50
N PHE A 104 -2.28 4.37 23.74
CA PHE A 104 -3.46 4.38 24.63
C PHE A 104 -3.75 5.76 25.25
N ASN A 105 -3.15 6.83 24.71
CA ASN A 105 -3.59 8.18 25.02
C ASN A 105 -4.99 8.39 24.45
N ALA A 106 -5.90 8.95 25.25
CA ALA A 106 -7.28 9.25 24.86
C ALA A 106 -7.56 10.73 25.09
N GLY A 107 -6.93 11.57 24.27
CA GLY A 107 -7.15 13.01 24.27
C GLY A 107 -8.53 13.36 23.72
N ALA A 108 -8.91 14.64 23.84
CA ALA A 108 -10.16 15.14 23.28
C ALA A 108 -10.23 14.94 21.76
N GLU A 109 -9.13 15.21 21.05
CA GLU A 109 -9.03 15.06 19.60
C GLU A 109 -9.31 13.62 19.16
N SER A 110 -8.50 12.65 19.58
CA SER A 110 -8.67 11.24 19.18
C SER A 110 -10.03 10.66 19.54
N THR A 111 -10.61 11.08 20.67
CA THR A 111 -11.94 10.65 21.12
C THR A 111 -13.05 11.24 20.26
N ILE A 112 -12.98 12.54 19.95
CA ILE A 112 -13.94 13.19 19.04
C ILE A 112 -13.84 12.55 17.66
N GLU A 113 -12.63 12.27 17.17
CA GLU A 113 -12.43 11.70 15.85
C GLU A 113 -13.05 10.30 15.73
N ALA A 114 -12.85 9.46 16.76
CA ALA A 114 -13.44 8.12 16.80
C ALA A 114 -14.97 8.16 16.88
N VAL A 115 -15.53 8.93 17.82
CA VAL A 115 -16.98 8.99 18.06
C VAL A 115 -17.71 9.59 16.85
N THR A 116 -17.18 10.69 16.29
CA THR A 116 -17.77 11.35 15.12
C THR A 116 -17.79 10.40 13.94
N THR A 117 -16.67 9.72 13.65
CA THR A 117 -16.62 8.74 12.55
C THR A 117 -17.66 7.64 12.71
N LEU A 118 -17.79 7.06 13.91
CA LEU A 118 -18.73 5.97 14.15
C LEU A 118 -20.20 6.41 14.08
N VAL A 119 -20.53 7.61 14.56
CA VAL A 119 -21.88 8.20 14.43
C VAL A 119 -22.24 8.46 12.97
N GLU A 120 -21.30 9.03 12.20
CA GLU A 120 -21.52 9.34 10.77
C GLU A 120 -21.69 8.07 9.94
N LEU A 121 -20.91 7.01 10.23
CA LEU A 121 -21.09 5.68 9.62
C LEU A 121 -22.44 5.07 10.00
N ALA A 122 -22.85 5.16 11.27
CA ALA A 122 -24.13 4.66 11.76
C ALA A 122 -25.33 5.31 11.04
N GLY A 123 -25.17 6.56 10.59
CA GLY A 123 -26.17 7.27 9.79
C GLY A 123 -26.29 6.81 8.33
N VAL A 124 -25.38 5.96 7.85
CA VAL A 124 -25.36 5.47 6.46
C VAL A 124 -25.42 3.93 6.45
N PRO A 125 -26.61 3.32 6.27
CA PRO A 125 -26.79 1.87 6.37
C PRO A 125 -25.84 1.07 5.49
N LYS A 126 -25.59 1.53 4.26
CA LYS A 126 -24.67 0.85 3.33
C LYS A 126 -23.22 0.84 3.83
N ALA A 127 -22.77 1.88 4.55
CA ALA A 127 -21.43 1.93 5.12
C ALA A 127 -21.29 1.01 6.34
N CYS A 128 -22.35 0.92 7.17
CA CYS A 128 -22.39 0.02 8.32
C CYS A 128 -22.15 -1.45 7.96
N GLU A 129 -22.58 -1.88 6.76
CA GLU A 129 -22.34 -3.23 6.27
C GLU A 129 -20.85 -3.60 6.18
N TYR A 130 -19.93 -2.63 6.17
CA TYR A 130 -18.49 -2.85 5.97
C TYR A 130 -17.61 -2.46 7.17
N MET A 131 -18.19 -1.88 8.23
CA MET A 131 -17.40 -1.35 9.35
C MET A 131 -16.80 -2.43 10.26
N ASN A 132 -17.35 -3.66 10.25
CA ASN A 132 -16.89 -4.78 11.08
C ASN A 132 -15.98 -5.76 10.33
N LEU A 133 -15.34 -5.30 9.27
CA LEU A 133 -14.38 -6.10 8.51
C LEU A 133 -13.05 -6.22 9.26
N ALA A 134 -12.35 -7.34 9.07
CA ALA A 134 -10.97 -7.53 9.49
C ALA A 134 -10.14 -8.09 8.33
N THR A 135 -8.94 -7.58 8.15
CA THR A 135 -8.03 -8.01 7.08
C THR A 135 -7.64 -9.48 7.30
N ARG A 136 -7.88 -10.30 6.29
CA ARG A 136 -7.54 -11.73 6.28
C ARG A 136 -6.27 -12.01 5.50
N ALA A 137 -6.15 -11.41 4.33
CA ALA A 137 -4.99 -11.53 3.45
C ALA A 137 -4.84 -10.25 2.61
N ARG A 138 -3.63 -10.00 2.13
CA ARG A 138 -3.33 -8.86 1.25
C ARG A 138 -2.13 -9.15 0.37
N TYR A 139 -2.08 -8.48 -0.76
CA TYR A 139 -0.99 -8.51 -1.71
C TYR A 139 -0.59 -7.08 -2.12
N PRO A 140 0.09 -6.36 -1.21
CA PRO A 140 0.47 -4.96 -1.42
C PRO A 140 1.78 -4.84 -2.20
N PHE A 141 2.22 -3.59 -2.43
CA PHE A 141 3.60 -3.30 -2.82
C PHE A 141 4.61 -3.86 -1.81
N ARG A 142 5.86 -4.02 -2.26
CA ARG A 142 7.00 -4.42 -1.43
C ARG A 142 8.03 -3.31 -1.40
N VAL A 143 8.48 -2.95 -0.20
CA VAL A 143 9.61 -2.04 0.01
C VAL A 143 10.86 -2.88 0.30
N VAL A 144 11.93 -2.62 -0.45
CA VAL A 144 13.25 -3.22 -0.25
C VAL A 144 14.18 -2.10 0.20
N GLU A 145 14.35 -2.00 1.51
CA GLU A 145 15.16 -0.94 2.14
C GLU A 145 16.63 -1.07 1.73
N ALA A 146 17.26 0.02 1.32
CA ALA A 146 18.63 -0.02 0.84
C ALA A 146 19.59 -0.44 1.96
N GLU A 147 19.35 -0.04 3.21
CA GLU A 147 20.14 -0.41 4.36
C GLU A 147 20.02 -1.90 4.74
N SER A 148 19.13 -2.67 4.10
CA SER A 148 19.01 -4.11 4.33
C SER A 148 20.19 -4.93 3.79
N PHE A 149 21.11 -4.33 3.01
CA PHE A 149 22.30 -5.04 2.54
C PHE A 149 23.14 -5.55 3.73
N ASP A 150 23.61 -6.80 3.64
CA ASP A 150 24.43 -7.42 4.67
C ASP A 150 25.86 -6.86 4.65
N LYS A 151 26.55 -7.04 3.52
CA LYS A 151 27.91 -6.53 3.29
C LYS A 151 28.06 -5.88 1.92
N PRO A 152 28.98 -4.91 1.76
CA PRO A 152 29.32 -4.37 0.45
C PRO A 152 29.80 -5.46 -0.51
N ALA A 153 29.42 -5.34 -1.78
CA ALA A 153 30.02 -6.12 -2.87
C ALA A 153 31.37 -5.51 -3.29
N SER A 154 31.47 -4.18 -3.28
CA SER A 154 32.72 -3.45 -3.48
C SER A 154 32.70 -2.12 -2.74
N GLY A 155 33.89 -1.57 -2.47
CA GLY A 155 34.02 -0.25 -1.86
C GLY A 155 33.53 -0.21 -0.41
N ARG A 156 32.99 0.94 0.01
CA ARG A 156 32.53 1.22 1.38
C ARG A 156 31.26 2.07 1.39
N PRO A 157 30.13 1.58 0.83
CA PRO A 157 28.85 2.24 0.98
C PRO A 157 28.50 2.37 2.47
N ARG A 158 27.80 3.46 2.84
CA ARG A 158 27.49 3.78 4.24
C ARG A 158 25.99 3.85 4.47
N LYS A 159 25.52 3.15 5.50
CA LYS A 159 24.19 3.34 6.09
C LYS A 159 24.22 4.62 6.92
N MET A 160 23.32 5.54 6.62
CA MET A 160 23.20 6.86 7.23
C MET A 160 21.90 6.89 8.01
N TRP A 161 21.97 7.12 9.31
CA TRP A 161 20.78 7.34 10.13
C TRP A 161 20.21 8.73 9.87
N ALA A 162 18.91 8.83 9.65
CA ALA A 162 18.22 10.11 9.55
C ALA A 162 16.73 9.96 9.92
N SER A 163 16.31 10.63 10.99
CA SER A 163 14.90 10.76 11.36
C SER A 163 14.16 11.86 10.58
N TRP A 164 14.91 12.74 9.89
CA TRP A 164 14.43 13.82 9.01
C TRP A 164 15.59 14.29 8.13
N THR A 165 15.33 14.53 6.84
CA THR A 165 16.36 14.97 5.86
C THR A 165 16.35 16.47 5.57
N GLY A 166 15.37 17.21 6.11
CA GLY A 166 15.11 18.60 5.74
C GLY A 166 13.85 18.76 4.88
N GLU A 167 13.57 17.77 4.01
CA GLU A 167 12.45 17.79 3.05
C GLU A 167 11.55 16.54 3.12
N GLY A 168 11.97 15.49 3.84
CA GLY A 168 11.19 14.27 4.02
C GLY A 168 11.79 13.31 5.05
N ILE A 169 11.08 12.22 5.31
CA ILE A 169 11.52 11.13 6.18
C ILE A 169 11.95 9.97 5.27
N PRO A 170 13.20 9.45 5.37
CA PRO A 170 13.59 8.23 4.68
C PRO A 170 12.66 7.07 5.08
N SER A 171 12.59 6.03 4.26
CA SER A 171 11.88 4.83 4.67
C SER A 171 12.57 4.23 5.90
N GLY A 172 11.81 4.01 6.98
CA GLY A 172 12.40 3.58 8.26
C GLY A 172 13.27 4.67 8.91
N GLU A 173 14.53 4.34 9.23
CA GLU A 173 15.45 5.24 9.96
C GLU A 173 16.79 5.46 9.22
N PHE A 174 17.02 4.77 8.11
CA PHE A 174 18.30 4.79 7.42
C PHE A 174 18.13 4.94 5.91
N TYR A 175 19.17 5.46 5.27
CA TYR A 175 19.37 5.35 3.82
C TYR A 175 20.83 4.99 3.54
N VAL A 176 21.16 4.67 2.30
CA VAL A 176 22.53 4.29 1.91
C VAL A 176 23.16 5.32 1.00
N THR A 177 24.37 5.72 1.33
CA THR A 177 25.24 6.51 0.43
C THR A 177 26.26 5.61 -0.27
N ALA A 178 26.48 5.85 -1.56
CA ALA A 178 27.46 5.17 -2.39
C ALA A 178 28.25 6.18 -3.21
N ARG A 179 29.56 5.95 -3.36
CA ARG A 179 30.47 6.74 -4.21
C ARG A 179 31.15 5.88 -5.26
N SER A 180 31.99 6.50 -6.07
CA SER A 180 32.79 5.80 -7.09
C SER A 180 33.52 4.58 -6.51
N GLY A 181 33.26 3.40 -7.09
CA GLY A 181 33.79 2.11 -6.64
C GLY A 181 32.89 1.33 -5.66
N ASP A 182 31.84 1.95 -5.12
CA ASP A 182 30.92 1.29 -4.20
C ASP A 182 29.85 0.48 -4.95
N SER A 183 29.55 -0.70 -4.40
CA SER A 183 28.45 -1.56 -4.82
C SER A 183 27.97 -2.41 -3.65
N PHE A 184 26.67 -2.71 -3.61
CA PHE A 184 26.06 -3.62 -2.65
C PHE A 184 24.87 -4.35 -3.25
N LYS A 185 24.43 -5.42 -2.59
CA LYS A 185 23.35 -6.30 -3.06
C LYS A 185 22.23 -6.35 -2.04
N LEU A 186 21.02 -6.12 -2.50
CA LEU A 186 19.77 -6.28 -1.77
C LEU A 186 19.15 -7.62 -2.15
N SER A 187 18.46 -8.25 -1.21
CA SER A 187 17.72 -9.50 -1.45
C SER A 187 16.28 -9.32 -1.01
N PHE A 188 15.36 -9.84 -1.81
CA PHE A 188 13.93 -9.84 -1.51
C PHE A 188 13.28 -11.11 -2.08
N SER A 189 12.04 -11.36 -1.71
CA SER A 189 11.30 -12.52 -2.21
C SER A 189 9.93 -12.13 -2.75
N ILE A 190 9.53 -12.81 -3.81
CA ILE A 190 8.20 -12.72 -4.43
C ILE A 190 7.46 -14.04 -4.15
N PRO A 191 6.20 -14.03 -3.72
CA PRO A 191 5.51 -15.24 -3.26
C PRO A 191 4.90 -16.05 -4.42
N GLU A 192 4.60 -15.42 -5.54
CA GLU A 192 4.00 -16.02 -6.74
C GLU A 192 4.48 -15.30 -8.00
N ASP A 193 4.51 -15.99 -9.14
CA ASP A 193 4.93 -15.40 -10.42
C ASP A 193 4.05 -14.20 -10.80
N ASP A 194 4.64 -13.02 -10.98
CA ASP A 194 3.88 -11.79 -11.17
C ASP A 194 4.65 -10.69 -11.91
N GLU A 195 3.95 -9.65 -12.31
CA GLU A 195 4.50 -8.42 -12.88
C GLU A 195 4.46 -7.27 -11.87
N PHE A 196 5.60 -6.57 -11.77
CA PHE A 196 5.78 -5.44 -10.87
C PHE A 196 6.24 -4.21 -11.63
N ILE A 197 5.78 -3.04 -11.22
CA ILE A 197 6.35 -1.75 -11.62
C ILE A 197 7.42 -1.40 -10.57
N PRO A 198 8.71 -1.40 -10.94
CA PRO A 198 9.78 -1.05 -10.01
C PRO A 198 9.92 0.48 -9.92
N TYR A 199 9.97 0.98 -8.69
CA TYR A 199 10.31 2.36 -8.36
C TYR A 199 11.59 2.38 -7.52
N ILE A 200 12.33 3.49 -7.63
CA ILE A 200 13.48 3.79 -6.77
C ILE A 200 13.20 5.05 -5.98
N VAL A 201 13.60 5.03 -4.71
CA VAL A 201 13.61 6.19 -3.84
C VAL A 201 15.05 6.62 -3.62
N TYR A 202 15.41 7.82 -4.07
CA TYR A 202 16.79 8.31 -4.06
C TYR A 202 16.86 9.83 -3.89
N GLU A 203 18.02 10.35 -3.50
CA GLU A 203 18.26 11.79 -3.36
C GLU A 203 18.66 12.40 -4.71
N ARG A 204 17.87 13.34 -5.21
CA ARG A 204 18.23 14.18 -6.35
C ARG A 204 19.05 15.39 -5.87
N GLN A 205 20.06 15.80 -6.65
CA GLN A 205 21.06 16.80 -6.27
C GLN A 205 21.22 17.89 -7.31
N SER A 206 21.53 19.12 -6.85
CA SER A 206 21.76 20.28 -7.72
C SER A 206 23.19 20.28 -8.27
N VAL A 207 23.44 19.35 -9.19
CA VAL A 207 24.70 19.18 -9.92
C VAL A 207 24.43 18.95 -11.40
N ALA A 208 25.47 19.14 -12.23
CA ALA A 208 25.35 18.93 -13.67
C ALA A 208 24.94 17.48 -14.00
N PRO A 209 24.18 17.25 -15.09
CA PRO A 209 23.73 15.91 -15.49
C PRO A 209 24.87 14.88 -15.55
N GLY A 210 24.57 13.65 -15.12
CA GLY A 210 25.52 12.53 -15.08
C GLY A 210 26.64 12.62 -14.04
N GLN A 211 26.69 13.66 -13.19
CA GLN A 211 27.73 13.78 -12.16
C GLN A 211 27.52 12.80 -11.00
N VAL A 212 26.27 12.50 -10.66
CA VAL A 212 25.88 11.60 -9.60
C VAL A 212 24.75 10.69 -10.07
N GLY A 213 24.81 9.41 -9.74
CA GLY A 213 23.79 8.46 -10.19
C GLY A 213 24.04 7.06 -9.67
N LEU A 214 23.06 6.20 -9.92
CA LEU A 214 23.06 4.80 -9.51
C LEU A 214 22.78 3.91 -10.71
N ALA A 215 23.46 2.79 -10.81
CA ALA A 215 23.11 1.69 -11.68
C ALA A 215 22.38 0.63 -10.85
N ILE A 216 21.15 0.30 -11.27
CA ILE A 216 20.27 -0.66 -10.60
C ILE A 216 20.12 -1.87 -11.51
N THR A 217 20.53 -3.04 -11.03
CA THR A 217 20.43 -4.30 -11.77
C THR A 217 19.57 -5.27 -10.97
N ILE A 218 18.41 -5.63 -11.50
CA ILE A 218 17.51 -6.63 -10.91
C ILE A 218 17.87 -8.00 -11.50
N ASP A 219 18.21 -8.95 -10.63
CA ASP A 219 18.78 -10.26 -10.95
C ASP A 219 19.95 -10.16 -11.94
N ASP A 220 19.84 -10.82 -13.10
CA ASP A 220 20.83 -10.86 -14.16
C ASP A 220 20.43 -9.94 -15.35
N GLY A 221 19.51 -9.00 -15.12
CA GLY A 221 19.05 -8.04 -16.13
C GLY A 221 20.10 -6.96 -16.46
N GLU A 222 19.78 -6.12 -17.44
CA GLU A 222 20.63 -4.99 -17.81
C GLU A 222 20.60 -3.89 -16.73
N PRO A 223 21.73 -3.21 -16.46
CA PRO A 223 21.76 -2.08 -15.52
C PRO A 223 20.91 -0.91 -16.00
N ILE A 224 19.98 -0.47 -15.15
CA ILE A 224 19.19 0.74 -15.35
C ILE A 224 19.94 1.90 -14.68
N ILE A 225 20.29 2.93 -15.47
CA ILE A 225 20.97 4.11 -14.96
C ILE A 225 19.95 5.14 -14.47
N VAL A 226 20.05 5.48 -13.19
CA VAL A 226 19.30 6.54 -12.54
C VAL A 226 20.24 7.74 -12.38
N ASP A 227 19.99 8.79 -13.16
CA ASP A 227 20.69 10.06 -12.98
C ASP A 227 20.12 10.79 -11.75
N ALA A 228 20.95 10.97 -10.73
CA ALA A 228 20.57 11.65 -9.50
C ALA A 228 20.88 13.16 -9.52
N SER A 229 21.23 13.70 -10.68
CA SER A 229 21.51 15.12 -10.91
C SER A 229 20.23 15.93 -11.20
N GLY A 230 20.37 17.23 -11.45
CA GLY A 230 19.30 18.04 -12.03
C GLY A 230 18.25 18.58 -11.06
N SER A 231 18.52 18.60 -9.75
CA SER A 231 17.70 19.40 -8.83
C SER A 231 17.92 20.91 -9.05
N PRO A 232 16.87 21.76 -8.98
CA PRO A 232 17.00 23.19 -9.27
C PRO A 232 17.90 23.95 -8.28
N ASP A 233 17.84 23.64 -6.99
CA ASP A 233 18.50 24.43 -5.93
C ASP A 233 18.93 23.61 -4.71
N THR A 234 18.14 22.62 -4.26
CA THR A 234 18.42 21.85 -3.04
C THR A 234 18.59 20.34 -3.30
N LYS A 235 18.79 19.56 -2.23
CA LYS A 235 18.78 18.10 -2.29
C LYS A 235 17.44 17.62 -1.75
N TYR A 236 16.82 16.68 -2.45
CA TYR A 236 15.54 16.12 -2.00
C TYR A 236 15.40 14.67 -2.41
N PHE A 237 14.74 13.89 -1.56
CA PHE A 237 14.40 12.52 -1.92
C PHE A 237 13.18 12.49 -2.83
N VAL A 238 13.22 11.64 -3.85
CA VAL A 238 12.16 11.45 -4.83
C VAL A 238 11.95 9.97 -5.09
N MET A 239 10.71 9.60 -5.41
CA MET A 239 10.37 8.28 -5.93
C MET A 239 10.12 8.38 -7.43
N ASP A 240 10.95 7.73 -8.24
CA ASP A 240 10.77 7.64 -9.69
C ASP A 240 10.56 6.20 -10.13
N LYS A 241 9.78 6.04 -11.21
CA LYS A 241 9.64 4.75 -11.90
C LYS A 241 10.97 4.39 -12.57
N LEU A 242 11.51 3.21 -12.26
CA LEU A 242 12.77 2.73 -12.85
C LEU A 242 12.59 2.29 -14.31
N THR A 243 11.53 1.54 -14.57
CA THR A 243 11.20 1.02 -15.91
C THR A 243 9.72 0.66 -15.99
N GLY A 244 9.26 0.17 -17.14
CA GLY A 244 7.95 -0.47 -17.27
C GLY A 244 7.80 -1.72 -16.40
N PRO A 245 6.66 -2.41 -16.47
CA PRO A 245 6.46 -3.65 -15.73
C PRO A 245 7.55 -4.68 -16.02
N ILE A 246 8.03 -5.36 -14.99
CA ILE A 246 8.96 -6.48 -15.07
C ILE A 246 8.31 -7.74 -14.51
N ARG A 247 8.54 -8.88 -15.15
CA ARG A 247 8.10 -10.18 -14.65
C ARG A 247 9.11 -10.72 -13.64
N LEU A 248 8.64 -11.12 -12.47
CA LEU A 248 9.43 -11.81 -11.44
C LEU A 248 8.76 -13.15 -11.13
N SER A 249 9.57 -14.21 -11.04
CA SER A 249 9.09 -15.53 -10.62
C SER A 249 8.86 -15.60 -9.10
N ALA A 250 8.12 -16.59 -8.63
CA ALA A 250 8.08 -16.92 -7.22
C ALA A 250 9.49 -17.31 -6.73
N GLY A 251 9.89 -16.77 -5.59
CA GLY A 251 11.17 -17.10 -4.95
C GLY A 251 12.03 -15.87 -4.66
N ARG A 252 13.33 -16.12 -4.50
CA ARG A 252 14.31 -15.12 -4.09
C ARG A 252 14.87 -14.39 -5.30
N HIS A 253 14.88 -13.07 -5.20
CA HIS A 253 15.45 -12.15 -6.17
C HIS A 253 16.51 -11.28 -5.51
N ASN A 254 17.31 -10.62 -6.34
CA ASN A 254 18.28 -9.66 -5.84
C ASN A 254 18.32 -8.38 -6.67
N VAL A 255 18.78 -7.31 -6.03
CA VAL A 255 19.12 -6.08 -6.72
C VAL A 255 20.56 -5.70 -6.41
N THR A 256 21.36 -5.51 -7.45
CA THR A 256 22.69 -4.92 -7.32
C THR A 256 22.57 -3.41 -7.52
N VAL A 257 23.10 -2.66 -6.56
CA VAL A 257 23.14 -1.19 -6.59
C VAL A 257 24.59 -0.76 -6.66
N LYS A 258 24.95 0.04 -7.68
CA LYS A 258 26.31 0.53 -7.90
C LYS A 258 26.31 2.02 -8.20
N PHE A 259 27.33 2.75 -7.74
CA PHE A 259 27.50 4.14 -8.16
C PHE A 259 27.80 4.25 -9.66
N ALA A 260 27.11 5.16 -10.35
CA ALA A 260 27.20 5.36 -11.80
C ALA A 260 27.47 6.82 -12.24
N GLY A 261 27.83 7.71 -11.31
CA GLY A 261 28.18 9.09 -11.63
C GLY A 261 29.60 9.27 -12.20
N ALA A 262 29.82 10.36 -12.93
CA ALA A 262 31.15 10.76 -13.42
C ALA A 262 32.04 11.35 -12.31
N SER A 263 31.45 11.93 -11.26
CA SER A 263 32.20 12.55 -10.18
C SER A 263 32.86 11.51 -9.27
N ARG A 264 34.10 11.80 -8.85
CA ARG A 264 34.82 11.01 -7.84
C ARG A 264 34.62 11.52 -6.41
N SER A 265 34.04 12.70 -6.23
CA SER A 265 33.87 13.36 -4.93
C SER A 265 32.44 13.35 -4.42
N LEU A 266 31.44 13.08 -5.28
CA LEU A 266 30.04 13.04 -4.91
C LEU A 266 29.62 11.64 -4.42
N ASN A 267 28.62 11.62 -3.53
CA ASN A 267 27.92 10.42 -3.12
C ASN A 267 26.51 10.46 -3.72
N ALA A 268 26.04 9.34 -4.27
CA ALA A 268 24.62 9.11 -4.52
C ALA A 268 23.97 8.55 -3.26
N SER A 269 22.70 8.90 -3.00
CA SER A 269 21.93 8.37 -1.87
C SER A 269 20.72 7.60 -2.37
N ILE A 270 20.47 6.43 -1.82
CA ILE A 270 19.30 5.58 -2.09
C ILE A 270 18.67 5.18 -0.76
N ASP A 271 17.35 5.29 -0.72
CA ASP A 271 16.52 4.97 0.43
C ASP A 271 15.96 3.56 0.27
N ALA A 272 15.19 3.32 -0.79
CA ALA A 272 14.53 2.05 -1.01
C ALA A 272 14.26 1.76 -2.50
N LEU A 273 13.90 0.52 -2.78
CA LEU A 273 13.16 0.15 -3.98
C LEU A 273 11.74 -0.22 -3.61
N VAL A 274 10.76 0.25 -4.39
CA VAL A 274 9.35 -0.11 -4.21
C VAL A 274 8.88 -0.91 -5.41
N LEU A 275 8.44 -2.15 -5.17
CA LEU A 275 7.91 -3.05 -6.19
C LEU A 275 6.39 -3.07 -6.06
N GLN A 276 5.70 -2.32 -6.94
CA GLN A 276 4.25 -2.26 -6.98
C GLN A 276 3.73 -3.38 -7.89
N PRO A 277 2.97 -4.38 -7.39
CA PRO A 277 2.32 -5.35 -8.27
C PRO A 277 1.33 -4.63 -9.20
N LEU A 278 1.18 -5.14 -10.43
CA LEU A 278 0.20 -4.58 -11.38
C LEU A 278 -1.23 -4.62 -10.84
N VAL A 279 -1.55 -5.64 -10.05
CA VAL A 279 -2.78 -5.70 -9.27
C VAL A 279 -2.43 -5.95 -7.82
N GLU A 280 -2.75 -4.99 -6.97
CA GLU A 280 -2.75 -5.19 -5.51
C GLU A 280 -4.17 -5.51 -5.04
N TRP A 281 -4.28 -6.21 -3.92
CA TRP A 281 -5.58 -6.55 -3.36
C TRP A 281 -5.53 -6.80 -1.86
N ARG A 282 -6.69 -6.60 -1.22
CA ARG A 282 -6.92 -6.89 0.20
C ARG A 282 -8.22 -7.65 0.36
N HIS A 283 -8.13 -8.84 0.96
CA HIS A 283 -9.25 -9.68 1.36
C HIS A 283 -9.54 -9.45 2.85
N MET A 284 -10.80 -9.16 3.14
CA MET A 284 -11.33 -8.89 4.46
C MET A 284 -12.52 -9.79 4.74
N THR A 285 -12.72 -10.11 6.02
CA THR A 285 -13.84 -10.93 6.50
C THR A 285 -14.59 -10.22 7.60
N GLY A 286 -15.91 -10.36 7.65
CA GLY A 286 -16.78 -9.77 8.65
C GLY A 286 -17.73 -10.79 9.30
N PRO A 287 -18.74 -10.30 10.05
CA PRO A 287 -19.82 -11.12 10.60
C PRO A 287 -20.61 -11.87 9.52
N ASP A 288 -21.40 -12.88 9.92
CA ASP A 288 -22.34 -13.60 9.05
C ASP A 288 -21.73 -14.12 7.74
N TYR A 289 -20.52 -14.67 7.85
CA TYR A 289 -19.72 -15.20 6.73
C TYR A 289 -19.37 -14.17 5.66
N GLN A 290 -19.47 -12.87 5.94
CA GLN A 290 -19.15 -11.83 4.98
C GLN A 290 -17.68 -11.89 4.56
N ASN A 291 -17.44 -11.91 3.26
CA ASN A 291 -16.12 -11.75 2.67
C ASN A 291 -16.13 -10.62 1.65
N VAL A 292 -15.09 -9.79 1.68
CA VAL A 292 -14.91 -8.65 0.79
C VAL A 292 -13.48 -8.62 0.27
N LEU A 293 -13.29 -8.61 -1.05
CA LEU A 293 -11.99 -8.38 -1.69
C LEU A 293 -12.05 -7.04 -2.42
N LEU A 294 -11.12 -6.15 -2.11
CA LEU A 294 -10.89 -4.93 -2.88
C LEU A 294 -9.56 -5.06 -3.61
N ALA A 295 -9.59 -4.97 -4.93
CA ALA A 295 -8.42 -5.01 -5.79
C ALA A 295 -8.26 -3.70 -6.57
N ARG A 296 -7.03 -3.28 -6.83
CA ARG A 296 -6.69 -2.10 -7.63
C ARG A 296 -5.71 -2.45 -8.73
N SER A 297 -5.95 -1.93 -9.94
CA SER A 297 -5.10 -2.09 -11.11
C SER A 297 -4.20 -0.87 -11.32
N PHE A 298 -2.94 -1.13 -11.68
CA PHE A 298 -1.98 -0.15 -12.21
C PHE A 298 -1.66 -0.40 -13.69
N ALA A 299 -2.33 -1.37 -14.31
CA ALA A 299 -2.15 -1.68 -15.72
C ALA A 299 -2.83 -0.62 -16.60
N GLY A 300 -2.18 -0.29 -17.71
CA GLY A 300 -2.73 0.61 -18.72
C GLY A 300 -3.73 -0.03 -19.68
N GLN A 301 -4.03 -1.32 -19.49
CA GLN A 301 -4.96 -2.11 -20.28
C GLN A 301 -5.78 -3.01 -19.35
N ALA A 302 -6.95 -3.43 -19.81
CA ALA A 302 -7.77 -4.38 -19.07
C ALA A 302 -7.05 -5.72 -18.98
N LEU A 303 -7.19 -6.39 -17.84
CA LEU A 303 -6.59 -7.71 -17.61
C LEU A 303 -7.49 -8.55 -16.70
N THR A 304 -7.17 -9.84 -16.62
CA THR A 304 -7.75 -10.75 -15.63
C THR A 304 -6.65 -11.22 -14.69
N ARG A 305 -6.90 -11.09 -13.38
CA ARG A 305 -5.98 -11.55 -12.34
C ARG A 305 -6.56 -12.78 -11.65
N SER A 306 -5.91 -13.92 -11.78
CA SER A 306 -6.20 -15.10 -10.97
C SER A 306 -5.73 -14.88 -9.53
N ILE A 307 -6.63 -15.07 -8.56
CA ILE A 307 -6.36 -14.89 -7.12
C ILE A 307 -6.82 -16.15 -6.38
N GLN A 308 -5.97 -16.70 -5.52
CA GLN A 308 -6.38 -17.72 -4.56
C GLN A 308 -7.06 -17.04 -3.37
N VAL A 309 -8.40 -17.10 -3.33
CA VAL A 309 -9.19 -16.48 -2.25
C VAL A 309 -9.49 -17.50 -1.15
N ASP A 310 -9.36 -17.09 0.11
CA ASP A 310 -9.69 -17.91 1.29
C ASP A 310 -11.22 -18.02 1.44
N ILE A 311 -11.74 -19.25 1.57
CA ILE A 311 -13.18 -19.52 1.70
C ILE A 311 -13.53 -20.19 3.05
N ARG A 312 -12.59 -20.23 4.01
CA ARG A 312 -12.84 -20.83 5.34
C ARG A 312 -13.87 -20.05 6.16
N LYS A 313 -14.13 -18.80 5.79
CA LYS A 313 -15.17 -17.95 6.36
C LYS A 313 -16.43 -17.87 5.50
N THR A 314 -16.62 -18.84 4.61
CA THR A 314 -17.79 -18.97 3.74
C THR A 314 -18.72 -20.07 4.28
N GLY A 315 -20.02 -19.98 4.01
CA GLY A 315 -20.95 -21.09 4.22
C GLY A 315 -20.56 -22.34 3.41
N PRO A 316 -20.94 -23.56 3.86
CA PRO A 316 -20.64 -24.79 3.14
C PRO A 316 -21.33 -24.82 1.77
N ALA A 317 -20.55 -24.90 0.69
CA ALA A 317 -21.06 -24.95 -0.67
C ALA A 317 -20.13 -25.76 -1.60
N THR A 318 -20.70 -26.38 -2.64
CA THR A 318 -19.94 -27.06 -3.72
C THR A 318 -19.45 -26.07 -4.80
N GLN A 319 -19.94 -24.83 -4.76
CA GLN A 319 -19.56 -23.73 -5.62
C GLN A 319 -19.63 -22.43 -4.83
N ILE A 320 -18.64 -21.56 -4.98
CA ILE A 320 -18.66 -20.22 -4.41
C ILE A 320 -19.12 -19.25 -5.49
N GLN A 321 -20.10 -18.42 -5.15
CA GLN A 321 -20.59 -17.35 -6.00
C GLN A 321 -20.04 -16.01 -5.51
N PHE A 322 -19.41 -15.28 -6.42
CA PHE A 322 -18.80 -13.99 -6.18
C PHE A 322 -19.63 -12.92 -6.89
N GLN A 323 -20.11 -11.91 -6.16
CA GLN A 323 -20.63 -10.69 -6.76
C GLN A 323 -19.45 -9.78 -7.05
N VAL A 324 -19.23 -9.42 -8.32
CA VAL A 324 -18.06 -8.69 -8.80
C VAL A 324 -18.49 -7.37 -9.44
N GLY A 325 -18.12 -6.25 -8.80
CA GLY A 325 -18.31 -4.91 -9.34
C GLY A 325 -16.98 -4.31 -9.80
N CYS A 326 -16.79 -4.12 -11.10
CA CYS A 326 -15.61 -3.51 -11.70
C CYS A 326 -15.85 -2.03 -11.96
N TYR A 327 -14.95 -1.19 -11.47
CA TYR A 327 -14.98 0.25 -11.63
C TYR A 327 -13.79 0.74 -12.46
N ASP A 328 -14.02 1.70 -13.33
CA ASP A 328 -12.93 2.36 -14.06
C ASP A 328 -12.14 3.33 -13.17
N ALA A 329 -11.14 4.01 -13.75
CA ALA A 329 -10.32 4.97 -13.04
C ALA A 329 -11.09 6.24 -12.58
N GLN A 330 -12.30 6.46 -13.11
CA GLN A 330 -13.20 7.55 -12.71
C GLN A 330 -14.20 7.09 -11.64
N GLY A 331 -14.21 5.81 -11.28
CA GLY A 331 -15.12 5.23 -10.31
C GLY A 331 -16.52 4.96 -10.87
N GLU A 332 -16.68 4.91 -12.21
CA GLU A 332 -17.91 4.44 -12.83
C GLU A 332 -17.97 2.92 -12.80
N LEU A 333 -19.14 2.35 -12.49
CA LEU A 333 -19.36 0.92 -12.55
C LEU A 333 -19.45 0.50 -14.03
N VAL A 334 -18.45 -0.25 -14.50
CA VAL A 334 -18.35 -0.71 -15.89
C VAL A 334 -18.93 -2.12 -16.04
N ARG A 335 -18.75 -2.97 -15.02
CA ARG A 335 -19.27 -4.34 -14.99
C ARG A 335 -19.80 -4.69 -13.61
N ASP A 336 -20.93 -5.38 -13.58
CA ASP A 336 -21.50 -5.97 -12.38
C ASP A 336 -21.98 -7.37 -12.72
N GLU A 337 -21.23 -8.38 -12.28
CA GLU A 337 -21.46 -9.77 -12.69
C GLU A 337 -21.30 -10.75 -11.54
N ARG A 338 -21.79 -11.98 -11.78
CA ARG A 338 -21.59 -13.10 -10.85
C ARG A 338 -20.61 -14.08 -11.44
N LEU A 339 -19.47 -14.24 -10.78
CA LEU A 339 -18.51 -15.29 -11.09
C LEU A 339 -18.74 -16.48 -10.18
N THR A 340 -18.50 -17.69 -10.68
CA THR A 340 -18.65 -18.92 -9.91
C THR A 340 -17.35 -19.72 -9.97
N SER A 341 -16.87 -20.16 -8.82
CA SER A 341 -15.71 -21.07 -8.74
C SER A 341 -16.10 -22.38 -8.06
N PRO A 342 -15.75 -23.54 -8.63
CA PRO A 342 -16.00 -24.82 -8.00
C PRO A 342 -15.19 -24.94 -6.70
N ALA A 343 -15.84 -25.38 -5.62
CA ALA A 343 -15.20 -25.65 -4.34
C ALA A 343 -15.19 -27.16 -4.10
N ALA A 344 -14.01 -27.78 -4.19
CA ALA A 344 -13.85 -29.18 -3.82
C ALA A 344 -14.24 -29.38 -2.35
N SER A 345 -14.74 -30.56 -1.99
CA SER A 345 -15.06 -30.87 -0.60
C SER A 345 -13.83 -30.68 0.30
N GLY A 346 -13.95 -29.84 1.31
CA GLY A 346 -12.85 -29.50 2.23
C GLY A 346 -11.84 -28.48 1.69
N ALA A 347 -12.10 -27.83 0.56
CA ALA A 347 -11.23 -26.77 0.04
C ALA A 347 -11.21 -25.56 1.00
N GLU A 348 -10.01 -25.08 1.33
CA GLU A 348 -9.82 -23.85 2.11
C GLU A 348 -9.75 -22.60 1.23
N THR A 349 -9.42 -22.77 -0.05
CA THR A 349 -9.26 -21.70 -1.04
C THR A 349 -9.88 -22.11 -2.37
N VAL A 350 -10.24 -21.12 -3.19
CA VAL A 350 -10.62 -21.31 -4.59
C VAL A 350 -9.95 -20.26 -5.47
N VAL A 351 -9.82 -20.58 -6.76
CA VAL A 351 -9.34 -19.61 -7.75
C VAL A 351 -10.48 -18.68 -8.14
N LEU A 352 -10.22 -17.37 -8.08
CA LEU A 352 -11.06 -16.33 -8.65
C LEU A 352 -10.30 -15.64 -9.78
N ASP A 353 -10.81 -15.75 -11.01
CA ASP A 353 -10.30 -15.00 -12.16
C ASP A 353 -10.95 -13.62 -12.20
N LEU A 354 -10.27 -12.65 -11.61
CA LEU A 354 -10.81 -11.31 -11.35
C LEU A 354 -10.59 -10.37 -12.53
N PRO A 355 -11.65 -9.89 -13.21
CA PRO A 355 -11.52 -8.84 -14.20
C PRO A 355 -11.13 -7.49 -13.59
N MET A 356 -10.23 -6.78 -14.27
CA MET A 356 -9.72 -5.48 -13.86
C MET A 356 -9.78 -4.49 -15.04
N GLU A 357 -10.33 -3.31 -14.79
CA GLU A 357 -10.27 -2.18 -15.72
C GLU A 357 -8.90 -1.49 -15.68
N PRO A 358 -8.46 -0.82 -16.78
CA PRO A 358 -7.24 -0.02 -16.78
C PRO A 358 -7.26 1.03 -15.68
N PHE A 359 -6.24 1.02 -14.80
CA PHE A 359 -6.13 1.92 -13.63
C PHE A 359 -7.33 1.95 -12.67
N GLY A 360 -8.28 1.03 -12.84
CA GLY A 360 -9.52 0.94 -12.06
C GLY A 360 -9.37 0.08 -10.82
N TYR A 361 -10.51 -0.26 -10.22
CA TYR A 361 -10.57 -1.11 -9.03
C TYR A 361 -11.82 -2.00 -9.07
N THR A 362 -11.74 -3.15 -8.40
CA THR A 362 -12.82 -4.14 -8.39
C THR A 362 -13.15 -4.49 -6.95
N LEU A 363 -14.44 -4.46 -6.61
CA LEU A 363 -14.98 -4.91 -5.33
C LEU A 363 -15.66 -6.26 -5.54
N VAL A 364 -15.30 -7.24 -4.72
CA VAL A 364 -15.89 -8.58 -4.77
C VAL A 364 -16.46 -8.95 -3.42
N GLU A 365 -17.64 -9.55 -3.42
CA GLU A 365 -18.32 -10.00 -2.21
C GLU A 365 -18.80 -11.45 -2.35
N TRP A 366 -18.68 -12.21 -1.26
CA TRP A 366 -19.26 -13.55 -1.13
C TRP A 366 -19.57 -13.88 0.33
N ARG A 367 -20.35 -14.93 0.56
CA ARG A 367 -20.79 -15.42 1.87
C ARG A 367 -20.78 -16.93 1.95
#